data_AF-A0A8T3T9G6-F1
#
_entry.id   AF-A0A8T3T9G6-F1
#
_cell.length_a   1.000
_cell.length_b   1.000
_cell.length_c   1.000
_cell.angle_alpha   90.00
_cell.angle_beta   90.00
_cell.angle_gamma   90.00
#
_symmetry.space_group_name_H-M   'P 1'
#
loop_
_entity.id
_entity.type
_entity.pdbx_description
1 polymer ?
#
loop_
_entity_poly.entity_id
_entity_poly.type
_entity_poly.pdbx_seq_one_letter_code
_entity_poly.pdbx_strand_id
1 'polypeptide(L)'
;MGAVATLLAATFALGPLFLYPGLGWAALLLGGDGGPLVRLAQAVGMTLLIVPAVCVLLATVGLLHPVAVLASLGIVSVVPLAFPTTRERLAGDLRWLARPRTLLAAGIGAVVVGAIVIWPSHAQVGPGLLPHNSTVWYYANLAQLTAESWRFPGLMVEWGEQRPFHTDYLPVTAHTAAAFQLLPRDLPLSLELYRLAVLAAGAALAALLFRRWLPAWTAVLAACLLLATTRLDVKFLSYKPETFGLVIGLFVLWLADRTLAERSLRLGLLSVAGAALVFLSHAEVFLVLGPALLGLAGGHALFGEPLAEHVAGGGPRYVLRRRLPAVAIAAGLAAVVFLGGIAAGTAASLAVTGSGRILGYATSPTTRIDPLQPERIPVGWRLTEDPTWDFVIAATRAERAGAPPPGRRSPLGRFQQVAPD
;
A
#
# COMPACT_ATOMS: atom_id res chain seq x y z
N MET A 1 -12.50 -1.11 -27.00
CA MET A 1 -13.03 -2.13 -26.06
C MET A 1 -14.20 -1.52 -25.31
N GLY A 2 -15.32 -2.25 -25.15
CA GLY A 2 -16.45 -1.75 -24.35
C GLY A 2 -16.11 -1.71 -22.86
N ALA A 3 -16.83 -0.87 -22.09
CA ALA A 3 -16.58 -0.66 -20.65
C ALA A 3 -16.56 -1.97 -19.84
N VAL A 4 -17.41 -2.94 -20.20
CA VAL A 4 -17.46 -4.27 -19.57
C VAL A 4 -16.16 -5.06 -19.77
N ALA A 5 -15.58 -5.02 -20.98
CA ALA A 5 -14.33 -5.73 -21.27
C ALA A 5 -13.16 -5.14 -20.49
N THR A 6 -13.11 -3.81 -20.36
CA THR A 6 -12.11 -3.11 -19.54
C THR A 6 -12.24 -3.47 -18.06
N LEU A 7 -13.48 -3.49 -17.54
CA LEU A 7 -13.74 -3.87 -16.14
C LEU A 7 -13.33 -5.31 -15.85
N LEU A 8 -13.64 -6.24 -16.76
CA LEU A 8 -13.24 -7.65 -16.62
C LEU A 8 -11.71 -7.78 -16.66
N ALA A 9 -11.05 -7.15 -17.64
CA ALA A 9 -9.59 -7.18 -17.74
C ALA A 9 -8.91 -6.60 -16.49
N ALA A 10 -9.41 -5.47 -15.98
CA ALA A 10 -8.92 -4.86 -14.74
C ALA A 10 -9.12 -5.80 -13.54
N THR A 11 -10.26 -6.48 -13.44
CA THR A 11 -10.53 -7.44 -12.37
C THR A 11 -9.57 -8.63 -12.41
N PHE A 12 -9.34 -9.21 -13.60
CA PHE A 12 -8.40 -10.31 -13.78
C PHE A 12 -6.94 -9.90 -13.51
N ALA A 13 -6.58 -8.65 -13.81
CA ALA A 13 -5.23 -8.12 -13.53
C ALA A 13 -5.02 -7.78 -12.05
N LEU A 14 -6.01 -7.17 -11.40
CA LEU A 14 -5.91 -6.70 -10.01
C LEU A 14 -6.19 -7.80 -8.98
N GLY A 15 -7.00 -8.81 -9.33
CA GLY A 15 -7.30 -9.93 -8.44
C GLY A 15 -6.05 -10.66 -7.91
N PRO A 16 -5.10 -11.06 -8.77
CA PRO A 16 -3.82 -11.64 -8.35
C PRO A 16 -2.95 -10.70 -7.51
N LEU A 17 -3.09 -9.39 -7.68
CA LEU A 17 -2.27 -8.38 -6.98
C LEU A 17 -2.85 -7.98 -5.61
N PHE A 18 -4.17 -8.06 -5.43
CA PHE A 18 -4.85 -7.53 -4.25
C PHE A 18 -5.68 -8.54 -3.46
N LEU A 19 -5.93 -9.75 -3.98
CA LEU A 19 -6.82 -10.70 -3.30
C LEU A 19 -6.39 -12.17 -3.35
N TYR A 20 -6.10 -12.72 -4.53
CA TYR A 20 -6.07 -14.18 -4.71
C TYR A 20 -4.98 -14.89 -3.91
N PRO A 21 -3.72 -14.41 -3.89
CA PRO A 21 -2.68 -15.02 -3.07
C PRO A 21 -3.09 -15.12 -1.60
N GLY A 22 -3.68 -14.07 -1.05
CA GLY A 22 -4.04 -14.04 0.35
C GLY A 22 -5.21 -14.92 0.75
N LEU A 23 -6.06 -15.40 -0.17
CA LEU A 23 -7.21 -16.27 0.18
C LEU A 23 -6.76 -17.53 0.92
N GLY A 24 -5.77 -18.24 0.36
CA GLY A 24 -5.22 -19.45 0.96
C GLY A 24 -4.33 -19.16 2.17
N TRP A 25 -3.45 -18.16 2.05
CA TRP A 25 -2.49 -17.82 3.11
C TRP A 25 -3.16 -17.25 4.36
N ALA A 26 -4.23 -16.46 4.23
CA ALA A 26 -5.01 -15.97 5.37
C ALA A 26 -5.69 -17.12 6.12
N ALA A 27 -6.31 -18.06 5.39
CA ALA A 27 -6.95 -19.23 5.99
C ALA A 27 -5.96 -20.12 6.76
N LEU A 28 -4.72 -20.22 6.26
CA LEU A 28 -3.64 -21.00 6.86
C LEU A 28 -2.99 -20.28 8.07
N LEU A 29 -2.62 -19.01 7.90
CA LEU A 29 -1.72 -18.30 8.82
C LEU A 29 -2.42 -17.36 9.80
N LEU A 30 -3.60 -16.86 9.48
CA LEU A 30 -4.30 -15.95 10.40
C LEU A 30 -5.27 -16.75 11.25
N GLY A 31 -6.06 -17.61 10.62
CA GLY A 31 -7.12 -18.34 11.31
C GLY A 31 -8.12 -17.40 12.02
N GLY A 32 -9.23 -17.98 12.48
CA GLY A 32 -10.21 -17.27 13.30
C GLY A 32 -11.63 -17.34 12.76
N ASP A 33 -12.56 -17.36 13.70
CA ASP A 33 -13.98 -17.15 13.45
C ASP A 33 -14.22 -15.68 13.12
N GLY A 34 -14.66 -15.42 11.90
CA GLY A 34 -14.90 -14.08 11.40
C GLY A 34 -15.93 -14.13 10.30
N GLY A 35 -16.79 -13.11 10.26
CA GLY A 35 -17.70 -12.91 9.14
C GLY A 35 -16.94 -12.70 7.81
N PRO A 36 -17.65 -12.67 6.67
CA PRO A 36 -17.06 -12.59 5.33
C PRO A 36 -16.15 -11.39 5.13
N LEU A 37 -16.55 -10.24 5.69
CA LEU A 37 -15.79 -9.00 5.59
C LEU A 37 -14.41 -9.16 6.22
N VAL A 38 -14.34 -9.85 7.37
CA VAL A 38 -13.07 -10.11 8.07
C VAL A 38 -12.18 -11.00 7.22
N ARG A 39 -12.74 -12.09 6.67
CA ARG A 39 -11.99 -13.04 5.82
C ARG A 39 -11.50 -12.40 4.52
N LEU A 40 -12.34 -11.61 3.86
CA LEU A 40 -11.98 -10.87 2.66
C LEU A 40 -10.85 -9.88 2.95
N ALA A 41 -10.98 -9.08 4.00
CA ALA A 41 -9.97 -8.11 4.36
C ALA A 41 -8.65 -8.76 4.83
N GLN A 42 -8.72 -9.89 5.53
CA GLN A 42 -7.55 -10.71 5.86
C GLN A 42 -6.84 -11.21 4.60
N ALA A 43 -7.59 -11.67 3.59
CA ALA A 43 -7.03 -12.07 2.31
C ALA A 43 -6.38 -10.89 1.57
N VAL A 44 -7.03 -9.72 1.56
CA VAL A 44 -6.42 -8.49 1.02
C VAL A 44 -5.12 -8.15 1.74
N GLY A 45 -5.13 -8.15 3.08
CA GLY A 45 -3.95 -7.86 3.90
C GLY A 45 -2.81 -8.83 3.66
N MET A 46 -3.08 -10.13 3.64
CA MET A 46 -2.06 -11.14 3.32
C MET A 46 -1.52 -11.01 1.90
N THR A 47 -2.36 -10.66 0.94
CA THR A 47 -1.91 -10.40 -0.43
C THR A 47 -0.94 -9.23 -0.46
N LEU A 48 -1.27 -8.13 0.22
CA LEU A 48 -0.41 -6.95 0.32
C LEU A 48 0.87 -7.17 1.16
N LEU A 49 0.96 -8.24 1.93
CA LEU A 49 2.23 -8.68 2.53
C LEU A 49 3.07 -9.52 1.56
N ILE A 50 2.44 -10.42 0.81
CA ILE A 50 3.17 -11.43 0.03
C ILE A 50 3.57 -10.89 -1.35
N VAL A 51 2.62 -10.29 -2.07
CA VAL A 51 2.81 -9.90 -3.48
C VAL A 51 3.91 -8.85 -3.65
N PRO A 52 3.98 -7.78 -2.83
CA PRO A 52 5.06 -6.80 -3.00
C PRO A 52 6.44 -7.41 -2.76
N ALA A 53 6.57 -8.32 -1.79
CA ALA A 53 7.81 -9.04 -1.55
C ALA A 53 8.21 -9.91 -2.75
N VAL A 54 7.25 -10.66 -3.33
CA VAL A 54 7.47 -11.44 -4.55
C VAL A 54 7.89 -10.55 -5.72
N CYS A 55 7.20 -9.41 -5.93
CA CYS A 55 7.54 -8.46 -6.98
C CYS A 55 8.94 -7.87 -6.79
N VAL A 56 9.33 -7.52 -5.55
CA VAL A 56 10.69 -7.06 -5.24
C VAL A 56 11.71 -8.13 -5.60
N LEU A 57 11.49 -9.38 -5.21
CA LEU A 57 12.40 -10.49 -5.54
C LEU A 57 12.53 -10.68 -7.05
N LEU A 58 11.41 -10.70 -7.78
CA LEU A 58 11.41 -10.81 -9.25
C LEU A 58 12.15 -9.64 -9.91
N ALA A 59 11.91 -8.41 -9.46
CA ALA A 59 12.60 -7.22 -9.98
C ALA A 59 14.10 -7.23 -9.65
N THR A 60 14.50 -7.80 -8.51
CA THR A 60 15.91 -7.92 -8.13
C THR A 60 16.66 -8.84 -9.10
N VAL A 61 16.04 -9.95 -9.51
CA VAL A 61 16.65 -10.94 -10.42
C VAL A 61 16.33 -10.72 -11.90
N GLY A 62 15.62 -9.64 -12.25
CA GLY A 62 15.28 -9.31 -13.63
C GLY A 62 14.19 -10.17 -14.28
N LEU A 63 13.26 -10.68 -13.48
CA LEU A 63 12.15 -11.52 -13.90
C LEU A 63 10.78 -10.84 -13.70
N LEU A 64 10.71 -9.51 -13.63
CA LEU A 64 9.44 -8.77 -13.49
C LEU A 64 8.69 -8.61 -14.84
N HIS A 65 8.69 -9.64 -15.68
CA HIS A 65 7.89 -9.67 -16.92
C HIS A 65 6.55 -10.38 -16.69
N PRO A 66 5.51 -10.15 -17.53
CA PRO A 66 4.13 -10.56 -17.23
C PRO A 66 3.98 -12.06 -16.93
N VAL A 67 4.66 -12.92 -17.71
CA VAL A 67 4.60 -14.38 -17.55
C VAL A 67 5.17 -14.82 -16.21
N ALA A 68 6.34 -14.32 -15.81
CA ALA A 68 6.96 -14.67 -14.53
C ALA A 68 6.16 -14.12 -13.34
N VAL A 69 5.58 -12.92 -13.46
CA VAL A 69 4.66 -12.37 -12.46
C VAL A 69 3.45 -13.29 -12.29
N LEU A 70 2.72 -13.59 -13.37
CA LEU A 70 1.53 -14.44 -13.30
C LEU A 70 1.85 -15.86 -12.80
N ALA A 71 2.96 -16.45 -13.26
CA ALA A 71 3.40 -17.77 -12.80
C ALA A 71 3.70 -17.76 -11.30
N SER A 72 4.45 -16.76 -10.81
CA SER A 72 4.80 -16.64 -9.40
C SER A 72 3.57 -16.41 -8.53
N LEU A 73 2.66 -15.51 -8.93
CA LEU A 73 1.41 -15.27 -8.21
C LEU A 73 0.48 -16.48 -8.26
N GLY A 74 0.47 -17.22 -9.37
CA GLY A 74 -0.24 -18.50 -9.49
C GLY A 74 0.29 -19.54 -8.51
N ILE A 75 1.62 -19.74 -8.47
CA ILE A 75 2.27 -20.66 -7.53
C ILE A 75 1.94 -20.26 -6.09
N VAL A 76 2.16 -18.99 -5.73
CA VAL A 76 1.88 -18.47 -4.38
C VAL A 76 0.41 -18.65 -4.00
N SER A 77 -0.52 -18.51 -4.94
CA SER A 77 -1.96 -18.72 -4.68
C SER A 77 -2.32 -20.20 -4.48
N VAL A 78 -1.61 -21.11 -5.14
CA VAL A 78 -1.90 -22.56 -5.10
C VAL A 78 -1.18 -23.27 -3.95
N VAL A 79 0.01 -22.82 -3.53
CA VAL A 79 0.79 -23.45 -2.46
C VAL A 79 -0.02 -23.72 -1.18
N PRO A 80 -0.85 -22.78 -0.66
CA PRO A 80 -1.67 -23.04 0.52
C PRO A 80 -2.68 -24.18 0.36
N LEU A 81 -3.07 -24.52 -0.89
CA LEU A 81 -4.03 -25.59 -1.19
C LEU A 81 -3.42 -26.99 -1.03
N ALA A 82 -2.10 -27.11 -0.91
CA ALA A 82 -1.45 -28.36 -0.53
C ALA A 82 -1.85 -28.81 0.88
N PHE A 83 -2.31 -27.88 1.74
CA PHE A 83 -2.73 -28.16 3.10
C PHE A 83 -4.23 -28.50 3.16
N PRO A 84 -4.62 -29.69 3.68
CA PRO A 84 -6.03 -30.10 3.78
C PRO A 84 -6.90 -29.09 4.54
N THR A 85 -6.38 -28.54 5.63
CA THR A 85 -7.05 -27.54 6.48
C THR A 85 -7.42 -26.27 5.71
N THR A 86 -6.55 -25.81 4.80
CA THR A 86 -6.82 -24.67 3.93
C THR A 86 -7.94 -24.99 2.95
N ARG A 87 -7.91 -26.18 2.31
CA ARG A 87 -8.93 -26.58 1.33
C ARG A 87 -10.32 -26.68 1.96
N GLU A 88 -10.42 -27.30 3.13
CA GLU A 88 -11.67 -27.43 3.87
C GLU A 88 -12.25 -26.08 4.27
N ARG A 89 -11.41 -25.19 4.80
CA ARG A 89 -11.81 -23.82 5.15
C ARG A 89 -12.24 -23.02 3.93
N LEU A 90 -11.44 -23.00 2.87
CA LEU A 90 -11.75 -22.26 1.66
C LEU A 90 -13.05 -22.77 1.01
N ALA A 91 -13.27 -24.09 0.98
CA ALA A 91 -14.52 -24.65 0.49
C ALA A 91 -15.72 -24.21 1.33
N GLY A 92 -15.59 -24.18 2.66
CA GLY A 92 -16.61 -23.63 3.56
C GLY A 92 -16.87 -22.14 3.30
N ASP A 93 -15.82 -21.36 3.13
CA ASP A 93 -15.86 -19.92 2.90
C ASP A 93 -16.54 -19.59 1.58
N LEU A 94 -16.18 -20.30 0.49
CA LEU A 94 -16.76 -20.12 -0.83
C LEU A 94 -18.25 -20.49 -0.85
N ARG A 95 -18.64 -21.60 -0.21
CA ARG A 95 -20.06 -22.00 -0.06
C ARG A 95 -20.86 -20.94 0.69
N TRP A 96 -20.25 -20.32 1.69
CA TRP A 96 -20.90 -19.28 2.47
C TRP A 96 -20.98 -17.94 1.72
N LEU A 97 -19.92 -17.59 0.98
CA LEU A 97 -19.89 -16.43 0.09
C LEU A 97 -20.95 -16.52 -1.01
N ALA A 98 -21.21 -17.73 -1.50
CA ALA A 98 -22.26 -17.99 -2.50
C ALA A 98 -23.70 -17.83 -1.95
N ARG A 99 -23.90 -17.61 -0.64
CA ARG A 99 -25.24 -17.41 -0.08
C ARG A 99 -25.81 -16.06 -0.55
N PRO A 100 -27.08 -16.00 -0.98
CA PRO A 100 -27.66 -14.78 -1.55
C PRO A 100 -27.65 -13.60 -0.57
N ARG A 101 -27.88 -13.86 0.73
CA ARG A 101 -27.80 -12.82 1.78
C ARG A 101 -26.39 -12.22 1.92
N THR A 102 -25.37 -13.06 1.77
CA THR A 102 -23.97 -12.62 1.80
C THR A 102 -23.64 -11.78 0.60
N LEU A 103 -24.00 -12.25 -0.60
CA LEU A 103 -23.77 -11.53 -1.84
C LEU A 103 -24.48 -10.18 -1.83
N LEU A 104 -25.71 -10.14 -1.31
CA LEU A 104 -26.45 -8.90 -1.13
C LEU A 104 -25.74 -7.95 -0.16
N ALA A 105 -25.31 -8.45 1.01
CA ALA A 105 -24.58 -7.62 1.97
C ALA A 105 -23.23 -7.12 1.41
N ALA A 106 -22.49 -7.96 0.69
CA ALA A 106 -21.26 -7.56 0.02
C ALA A 106 -21.53 -6.54 -1.09
N GLY A 107 -22.59 -6.72 -1.88
CA GLY A 107 -23.03 -5.79 -2.91
C GLY A 107 -23.42 -4.43 -2.33
N ILE A 108 -24.21 -4.41 -1.25
CA ILE A 108 -24.56 -3.18 -0.53
C ILE A 108 -23.29 -2.51 0.02
N GLY A 109 -22.37 -3.27 0.62
CA GLY A 109 -21.10 -2.75 1.12
C GLY A 109 -20.25 -2.13 0.00
N ALA A 110 -20.18 -2.79 -1.15
CA ALA A 110 -19.49 -2.28 -2.33
C ALA A 110 -20.16 -1.00 -2.88
N VAL A 111 -21.49 -0.92 -2.87
CA VAL A 111 -22.22 0.30 -3.24
C VAL A 111 -21.93 1.44 -2.26
N VAL A 112 -21.91 1.16 -0.94
CA VAL A 112 -21.62 2.18 0.08
C VAL A 112 -20.20 2.70 -0.03
N VAL A 113 -19.21 1.81 -0.10
CA VAL A 113 -17.79 2.18 -0.31
C VAL A 113 -17.63 2.90 -1.66
N GLY A 114 -18.32 2.40 -2.69
CA GLY A 114 -18.42 2.99 -4.01
C GLY A 114 -18.89 4.44 -3.96
N ALA A 115 -20.03 4.70 -3.33
CA ALA A 115 -20.67 6.00 -3.29
C ALA A 115 -19.97 7.01 -2.37
N ILE A 116 -19.42 6.56 -1.24
CA ILE A 116 -18.83 7.47 -0.23
C ILE A 116 -17.35 7.76 -0.49
N VAL A 117 -16.61 6.78 -1.01
CA VAL A 117 -15.15 6.86 -1.09
C VAL A 117 -14.66 6.84 -2.54
N ILE A 118 -15.00 5.78 -3.28
CA ILE A 118 -14.44 5.54 -4.62
C ILE A 118 -14.92 6.58 -5.63
N TRP A 119 -16.23 6.80 -5.71
CA TRP A 119 -16.84 7.71 -6.68
C TRP A 119 -16.46 9.17 -6.42
N PRO A 120 -16.55 9.72 -5.20
CA PRO A 120 -16.10 11.08 -4.93
C PRO A 120 -14.61 11.26 -5.22
N SER A 121 -13.77 10.28 -4.86
CA SER A 121 -12.33 10.32 -5.14
C SER A 121 -12.05 10.33 -6.65
N HIS A 122 -12.74 9.48 -7.43
CA HIS A 122 -12.63 9.47 -8.89
C HIS A 122 -13.12 10.77 -9.54
N ALA A 123 -14.28 11.28 -9.11
CA ALA A 123 -14.86 12.51 -9.63
C ALA A 123 -13.96 13.74 -9.38
N GLN A 124 -13.27 13.79 -8.24
CA GLN A 124 -12.31 14.86 -7.92
C GLN A 124 -11.05 14.82 -8.78
N VAL A 125 -10.60 13.64 -9.24
CA VAL A 125 -9.48 13.53 -10.20
C VAL A 125 -9.88 14.09 -11.57
N GLY A 126 -11.15 13.89 -11.97
CA GLY A 126 -11.72 14.40 -13.21
C GLY A 126 -11.33 13.61 -14.47
N PRO A 127 -11.85 14.01 -15.64
CA PRO A 127 -11.68 13.27 -16.90
C PRO A 127 -10.23 13.26 -17.44
N GLY A 128 -9.32 14.02 -16.85
CA GLY A 128 -7.90 14.08 -17.22
C GLY A 128 -7.04 12.95 -16.64
N LEU A 129 -7.59 12.07 -15.77
CA LEU A 129 -6.94 10.91 -15.15
C LEU A 129 -5.45 11.10 -14.84
N LEU A 130 -5.13 11.82 -13.77
CA LEU A 130 -3.77 12.11 -13.30
C LEU A 130 -2.83 12.75 -14.36
N PRO A 131 -1.87 13.60 -13.95
CA PRO A 131 -1.62 14.07 -12.60
C PRO A 131 -1.70 15.58 -12.48
N HIS A 132 -2.41 16.01 -11.45
CA HIS A 132 -2.43 17.40 -10.97
C HIS A 132 -1.13 17.80 -10.26
N ASN A 133 -0.20 16.86 -10.00
CA ASN A 133 1.10 17.11 -9.36
C ASN A 133 2.26 16.28 -9.98
N SER A 134 3.49 16.74 -9.78
CA SER A 134 4.71 16.24 -10.42
C SER A 134 5.25 15.00 -9.73
N THR A 135 4.97 14.90 -8.44
CA THR A 135 5.34 13.79 -7.58
C THR A 135 4.72 12.48 -8.07
N VAL A 136 3.46 12.51 -8.55
CA VAL A 136 2.80 11.33 -9.13
C VAL A 136 3.55 10.83 -10.36
N TRP A 137 3.92 11.73 -11.28
CA TRP A 137 4.64 11.37 -12.49
C TRP A 137 6.02 10.79 -12.18
N TYR A 138 6.70 11.34 -11.18
CA TYR A 138 7.99 10.82 -10.73
C TYR A 138 7.88 9.37 -10.24
N TYR A 139 6.95 9.08 -9.33
CA TYR A 139 6.76 7.72 -8.85
C TYR A 139 6.22 6.78 -9.94
N ALA A 140 5.39 7.29 -10.85
CA ALA A 140 4.92 6.52 -11.99
C ALA A 140 6.09 6.15 -12.93
N ASN A 141 7.04 7.07 -13.13
CA ASN A 141 8.25 6.82 -13.91
C ASN A 141 9.15 5.77 -13.26
N LEU A 142 9.33 5.79 -11.93
CA LEU A 142 10.07 4.71 -11.23
C LEU A 142 9.47 3.33 -11.54
N ALA A 143 8.15 3.21 -11.42
CA ALA A 143 7.44 1.97 -11.71
C ALA A 143 7.48 1.61 -13.20
N GLN A 144 7.38 2.60 -14.09
CA GLN A 144 7.45 2.41 -15.53
C GLN A 144 8.84 1.92 -15.96
N LEU A 145 9.92 2.56 -15.50
CA LEU A 145 11.29 2.13 -15.79
C LEU A 145 11.55 0.70 -15.27
N THR A 146 11.03 0.38 -14.08
CA THR A 146 11.14 -0.97 -13.50
C THR A 146 10.35 -1.98 -14.32
N ALA A 147 9.16 -1.62 -14.80
CA ALA A 147 8.37 -2.45 -15.69
C ALA A 147 9.05 -2.65 -17.05
N GLU A 148 9.53 -1.60 -17.70
CA GLU A 148 10.15 -1.67 -19.03
C GLU A 148 11.47 -2.46 -19.02
N SER A 149 12.23 -2.37 -17.93
CA SER A 149 13.49 -3.11 -17.78
C SER A 149 13.34 -4.49 -17.13
N TRP A 150 12.14 -4.86 -16.68
CA TRP A 150 11.83 -6.06 -15.89
C TRP A 150 12.66 -6.24 -14.62
N ARG A 151 13.35 -5.19 -14.18
CA ARG A 151 14.25 -5.18 -13.03
C ARG A 151 14.28 -3.83 -12.35
N PHE A 152 14.84 -3.74 -11.15
CA PHE A 152 15.27 -2.43 -10.64
C PHE A 152 16.47 -1.96 -11.46
N PRO A 153 16.39 -0.84 -12.18
CA PRO A 153 17.53 -0.35 -12.93
C PRO A 153 18.61 0.12 -11.96
N GLY A 154 19.89 0.02 -12.34
CA GLY A 154 20.98 0.52 -11.49
C GLY A 154 21.05 2.05 -11.45
N LEU A 155 20.57 2.70 -12.53
CA LEU A 155 20.57 4.15 -12.72
C LEU A 155 19.23 4.59 -13.28
N MET A 156 18.89 5.85 -13.05
CA MET A 156 17.77 6.56 -13.69
C MET A 156 18.18 7.99 -14.03
N VAL A 157 17.54 8.56 -15.04
CA VAL A 157 17.75 9.96 -15.39
C VAL A 157 16.90 10.82 -14.46
N GLU A 158 17.55 11.70 -13.71
CA GLU A 158 16.91 12.73 -12.89
C GLU A 158 17.62 14.06 -13.11
N TRP A 159 16.85 15.10 -13.40
CA TRP A 159 17.34 16.45 -13.68
C TRP A 159 18.35 16.48 -14.83
N GLY A 160 18.17 15.61 -15.83
CA GLY A 160 19.10 15.46 -16.96
C GLY A 160 20.40 14.70 -16.64
N GLU A 161 20.58 14.22 -15.40
CA GLU A 161 21.76 13.50 -14.96
C GLU A 161 21.44 12.03 -14.63
N GLN A 162 22.41 11.13 -14.85
CA GLN A 162 22.30 9.74 -14.40
C GLN A 162 22.51 9.67 -12.89
N ARG A 163 21.46 9.26 -12.16
CA ARG A 163 21.48 9.10 -10.70
C ARG A 163 21.24 7.65 -10.32
N PRO A 164 21.77 7.18 -9.18
CA PRO A 164 21.39 5.87 -8.63
C PRO A 164 19.88 5.76 -8.50
N PHE A 165 19.32 4.60 -8.87
CA PHE A 165 17.89 4.36 -8.68
C PHE A 165 17.53 4.42 -7.20
N HIS A 166 16.45 5.12 -6.87
CA HIS A 166 16.01 5.26 -5.49
C HIS A 166 15.47 3.94 -4.96
N THR A 167 16.14 3.43 -3.93
CA THR A 167 15.76 2.20 -3.23
C THR A 167 14.84 2.46 -2.04
N ASP A 168 14.62 3.73 -1.71
CA ASP A 168 13.47 4.12 -0.92
C ASP A 168 12.24 3.86 -1.83
N TYR A 169 11.18 3.20 -1.36
CA TYR A 169 9.96 2.82 -2.13
C TYR A 169 9.99 1.49 -2.93
N LEU A 170 10.94 0.58 -2.72
CA LEU A 170 11.02 -0.68 -3.50
C LEU A 170 9.71 -1.50 -3.58
N PRO A 171 8.98 -1.76 -2.47
CA PRO A 171 7.81 -2.63 -2.53
C PRO A 171 6.68 -2.04 -3.37
N VAL A 172 6.37 -0.75 -3.19
CA VAL A 172 5.34 -0.09 -3.98
C VAL A 172 5.76 0.05 -5.45
N THR A 173 7.03 0.36 -5.71
CA THR A 173 7.54 0.49 -7.08
C THR A 173 7.44 -0.83 -7.84
N ALA A 174 7.88 -1.94 -7.24
CA ALA A 174 7.78 -3.25 -7.87
C ALA A 174 6.34 -3.73 -8.01
N HIS A 175 5.49 -3.47 -7.02
CA HIS A 175 4.08 -3.84 -7.06
C HIS A 175 3.30 -3.06 -8.14
N THR A 176 3.55 -1.75 -8.27
CA THR A 176 2.97 -0.93 -9.35
C THR A 176 3.54 -1.34 -10.71
N ALA A 177 4.84 -1.62 -10.81
CA ALA A 177 5.45 -2.10 -12.04
C ALA A 177 4.83 -3.43 -12.51
N ALA A 178 4.59 -4.36 -11.58
CA ALA A 178 3.83 -5.59 -11.87
C ALA A 178 2.40 -5.28 -12.33
N ALA A 179 1.72 -4.28 -11.73
CA ALA A 179 0.41 -3.85 -12.19
C ALA A 179 0.45 -3.32 -13.63
N PHE A 180 1.45 -2.53 -14.01
CA PHE A 180 1.62 -2.04 -15.38
C PHE A 180 1.88 -3.15 -16.41
N GLN A 181 2.46 -4.28 -16.00
CA GLN A 181 2.61 -5.46 -16.86
C GLN A 181 1.27 -6.16 -17.14
N LEU A 182 0.29 -6.03 -16.24
CA LEU A 182 -0.97 -6.79 -16.29
C LEU A 182 -2.17 -5.94 -16.72
N LEU A 183 -2.13 -4.63 -16.46
CA LEU A 183 -3.17 -3.67 -16.81
C LEU A 183 -3.02 -3.16 -18.25
N PRO A 184 -4.04 -2.46 -18.81
CA PRO A 184 -3.95 -1.86 -20.14
C PRO A 184 -2.73 -0.95 -20.31
N ARG A 185 -2.20 -0.82 -21.53
CA ARG A 185 -1.04 0.05 -21.83
C ARG A 185 -1.32 1.55 -21.68
N ASP A 186 -2.56 1.94 -21.45
CA ASP A 186 -2.93 3.32 -21.14
C ASP A 186 -2.50 3.65 -19.70
N LEU A 187 -1.37 4.35 -19.57
CA LEU A 187 -0.73 4.65 -18.29
C LEU A 187 -1.64 5.46 -17.34
N PRO A 188 -2.28 6.57 -17.75
CA PRO A 188 -3.32 7.26 -16.97
C PRO A 188 -4.40 6.33 -16.41
N LEU A 189 -4.97 5.47 -17.27
CA LEU A 189 -6.01 4.53 -16.86
C LEU A 189 -5.47 3.48 -15.87
N SER A 190 -4.29 2.94 -16.12
CA SER A 190 -3.66 1.94 -15.26
C SER A 190 -3.30 2.50 -13.88
N LEU A 191 -2.80 3.74 -13.82
CA LEU A 191 -2.56 4.45 -12.58
C LEU A 191 -3.85 4.65 -11.78
N GLU A 192 -4.94 5.06 -12.45
CA GLU A 192 -6.23 5.24 -11.81
C GLU A 192 -6.80 3.92 -11.26
N LEU A 193 -6.81 2.87 -12.08
CA LEU A 193 -7.27 1.54 -11.65
C LEU A 193 -6.47 1.02 -10.46
N TYR A 194 -5.15 1.18 -10.49
CA TYR A 194 -4.28 0.80 -9.39
C TYR A 194 -4.56 1.62 -8.12
N ARG A 195 -4.67 2.95 -8.24
CA ARG A 195 -5.00 3.85 -7.13
C ARG A 195 -6.33 3.47 -6.47
N LEU A 196 -7.36 3.23 -7.27
CA LEU A 196 -8.67 2.81 -6.78
C LEU A 196 -8.62 1.44 -6.10
N ALA A 197 -7.79 0.50 -6.60
CA ALA A 197 -7.58 -0.78 -5.95
C ALA A 197 -6.90 -0.63 -4.57
N VAL A 198 -5.88 0.22 -4.46
CA VAL A 198 -5.23 0.55 -3.18
C VAL A 198 -6.23 1.21 -2.21
N LEU A 199 -7.07 2.12 -2.70
CA LEU A 199 -8.11 2.77 -1.90
C LEU A 199 -9.17 1.77 -1.40
N ALA A 200 -9.63 0.86 -2.26
CA ALA A 200 -10.56 -0.21 -1.90
C ALA A 200 -9.93 -1.18 -0.86
N ALA A 201 -8.65 -1.51 -1.02
CA ALA A 201 -7.90 -2.30 -0.04
C ALA A 201 -7.78 -1.56 1.30
N GLY A 202 -7.53 -0.25 1.27
CA GLY A 202 -7.55 0.61 2.45
C GLY A 202 -8.88 0.57 3.19
N ALA A 203 -10.00 0.64 2.46
CA ALA A 203 -11.33 0.56 3.05
C ALA A 203 -11.58 -0.81 3.72
N ALA A 204 -11.18 -1.90 3.05
CA ALA A 204 -11.30 -3.24 3.60
C ALA A 204 -10.46 -3.43 4.88
N LEU A 205 -9.22 -2.94 4.88
CA LEU A 205 -8.29 -3.07 6.02
C LEU A 205 -8.62 -2.14 7.17
N ALA A 206 -9.09 -0.92 6.90
CA ALA A 206 -9.64 -0.05 7.94
C ALA A 206 -10.89 -0.66 8.57
N ALA A 207 -11.80 -1.23 7.76
CA ALA A 207 -12.98 -1.92 8.27
C ALA A 207 -12.55 -3.11 9.14
N LEU A 208 -11.58 -3.92 8.70
CA LEU A 208 -11.02 -5.03 9.47
C LEU A 208 -10.46 -4.58 10.84
N LEU A 209 -9.72 -3.46 10.87
CA LEU A 209 -9.22 -2.89 12.11
C LEU A 209 -10.38 -2.49 13.04
N PHE A 210 -11.37 -1.76 12.52
CA PHE A 210 -12.53 -1.33 13.31
C PHE A 210 -13.48 -2.45 13.74
N ARG A 211 -13.53 -3.58 13.00
CA ARG A 211 -14.37 -4.75 13.32
C ARG A 211 -14.12 -5.33 14.70
N ARG A 212 -12.96 -5.03 15.29
CA ARG A 212 -12.65 -5.37 16.67
C ARG A 212 -13.62 -4.75 17.68
N TRP A 213 -13.97 -3.49 17.49
CA TRP A 213 -14.77 -2.71 18.46
C TRP A 213 -16.18 -2.41 17.97
N LEU A 214 -16.40 -2.43 16.65
CA LEU A 214 -17.64 -1.99 16.02
C LEU A 214 -18.30 -3.15 15.27
N PRO A 215 -19.64 -3.27 15.26
CA PRO A 215 -20.39 -4.18 14.39
C PRO A 215 -20.03 -4.02 12.90
N ALA A 216 -20.38 -5.02 12.08
CA ALA A 216 -19.89 -5.09 10.70
C ALA A 216 -20.16 -3.83 9.86
N TRP A 217 -21.40 -3.36 9.85
CA TRP A 217 -21.79 -2.16 9.11
C TRP A 217 -21.18 -0.88 9.68
N THR A 218 -21.14 -0.76 11.00
CA THR A 218 -20.54 0.40 11.66
C THR A 218 -19.02 0.46 11.41
N ALA A 219 -18.34 -0.68 11.33
CA ALA A 219 -16.93 -0.74 10.95
C ALA A 219 -16.68 -0.29 9.49
N VAL A 220 -17.56 -0.66 8.56
CA VAL A 220 -17.50 -0.18 7.17
C VAL A 220 -17.72 1.32 7.11
N LEU A 221 -18.72 1.85 7.83
CA LEU A 221 -18.95 3.30 7.89
C LEU A 221 -17.78 4.04 8.54
N ALA A 222 -17.21 3.53 9.63
CA ALA A 222 -16.03 4.10 10.26
C ALA A 222 -14.81 4.09 9.32
N ALA A 223 -14.63 3.03 8.53
CA ALA A 223 -13.60 2.98 7.49
C ALA A 223 -13.82 4.05 6.40
N CYS A 224 -15.06 4.20 5.92
CA CYS A 224 -15.40 5.26 4.96
C CYS A 224 -15.13 6.64 5.55
N LEU A 225 -15.53 6.89 6.80
CA LEU A 225 -15.29 8.18 7.48
C LEU A 225 -13.80 8.47 7.67
N LEU A 226 -13.01 7.47 8.06
CA LEU A 226 -11.56 7.59 8.17
C LEU A 226 -10.95 8.02 6.83
N LEU A 227 -11.29 7.32 5.75
CA LEU A 227 -10.76 7.60 4.41
C LEU A 227 -11.27 8.93 3.84
N ALA A 228 -12.49 9.33 4.17
CA ALA A 228 -13.08 10.61 3.78
C ALA A 228 -12.59 11.81 4.61
N THR A 229 -11.71 11.61 5.61
CA THR A 229 -11.08 12.74 6.29
C THR A 229 -10.28 13.55 5.28
N THR A 230 -10.40 14.88 5.30
CA THR A 230 -9.78 15.78 4.31
C THR A 230 -8.28 15.55 4.11
N ARG A 231 -7.57 15.11 5.16
CA ARG A 231 -6.13 14.79 5.10
C ARG A 231 -5.83 13.49 4.36
N LEU A 232 -6.64 12.45 4.54
CA LEU A 232 -6.46 11.17 3.87
C LEU A 232 -7.05 11.20 2.46
N ASP A 233 -8.21 11.83 2.26
CA ASP A 233 -8.83 11.98 0.94
C ASP A 233 -7.85 12.61 -0.05
N VAL A 234 -7.25 13.76 0.29
CA VAL A 234 -6.23 14.44 -0.53
C VAL A 234 -5.01 13.56 -0.82
N LYS A 235 -4.60 12.68 0.11
CA LYS A 235 -3.50 11.74 -0.13
C LYS A 235 -3.90 10.64 -1.12
N PHE A 236 -5.14 10.15 -1.06
CA PHE A 236 -5.67 9.13 -1.96
C PHE A 236 -6.14 9.67 -3.32
N LEU A 237 -6.26 11.00 -3.51
CA LEU A 237 -6.51 11.62 -4.82
C LEU A 237 -5.34 11.47 -5.81
N SER A 238 -4.18 10.98 -5.36
CA SER A 238 -2.96 10.86 -6.17
C SER A 238 -2.31 9.51 -5.97
N TYR A 239 -1.67 8.98 -7.01
CA TYR A 239 -0.76 7.84 -6.88
C TYR A 239 0.50 8.26 -6.11
N LYS A 240 0.68 7.68 -4.92
CA LYS A 240 1.74 8.02 -3.96
C LYS A 240 2.18 6.79 -3.16
N PRO A 241 3.47 6.53 -2.97
CA PRO A 241 3.99 5.50 -2.07
C PRO A 241 3.40 5.53 -0.67
N GLU A 242 3.09 6.73 -0.15
CA GLU A 242 2.46 6.93 1.16
C GLU A 242 1.15 6.16 1.32
N THR A 243 0.29 6.16 0.29
CA THR A 243 -1.04 5.53 0.40
C THR A 243 -0.90 4.02 0.46
N PHE A 244 0.03 3.45 -0.32
CA PHE A 244 0.36 2.04 -0.27
C PHE A 244 0.91 1.62 1.10
N GLY A 245 1.89 2.37 1.62
CA GLY A 245 2.45 2.14 2.95
C GLY A 245 1.41 2.24 4.06
N LEU A 246 0.48 3.20 3.96
CA LEU A 246 -0.58 3.40 4.96
C LEU A 246 -1.56 2.22 4.98
N VAL A 247 -1.92 1.71 3.80
CA VAL A 247 -2.82 0.55 3.67
C VAL A 247 -2.20 -0.70 4.29
N ILE A 248 -0.91 -0.97 4.04
CA ILE A 248 -0.19 -2.06 4.74
C ILE A 248 -0.11 -1.78 6.25
N GLY A 249 0.13 -0.52 6.64
CA GLY A 249 0.16 -0.10 8.04
C GLY A 249 -1.13 -0.43 8.80
N LEU A 250 -2.31 -0.25 8.19
CA LEU A 250 -3.60 -0.65 8.79
C LEU A 250 -3.64 -2.16 9.09
N PHE A 251 -3.11 -2.98 8.19
CA PHE A 251 -3.04 -4.42 8.41
C PHE A 251 -2.00 -4.80 9.48
N VAL A 252 -0.86 -4.11 9.53
CA VAL A 252 0.16 -4.29 10.59
C VAL A 252 -0.41 -3.96 11.96
N LEU A 253 -1.19 -2.88 12.08
CA LEU A 253 -1.90 -2.52 13.30
C LEU A 253 -2.88 -3.61 13.73
N TRP A 254 -3.65 -4.15 12.78
CA TRP A 254 -4.55 -5.28 13.07
C TRP A 254 -3.79 -6.54 13.50
N LEU A 255 -2.66 -6.87 12.85
CA LEU A 255 -1.82 -8.01 13.23
C LEU A 255 -1.20 -7.82 14.62
N ALA A 256 -0.70 -6.62 14.94
CA ALA A 256 -0.14 -6.31 16.25
C ALA A 256 -1.21 -6.43 17.35
N ASP A 257 -2.40 -5.89 17.09
CA ASP A 257 -3.55 -5.99 17.97
C ASP A 257 -3.98 -7.45 18.22
N ARG A 258 -4.04 -8.28 17.17
CA ARG A 258 -4.31 -9.72 17.30
C ARG A 258 -3.19 -10.47 17.99
N THR A 259 -1.94 -10.07 17.78
CA THR A 259 -0.79 -10.64 18.49
C THR A 259 -0.91 -10.42 20.00
N LEU A 260 -1.35 -9.24 20.44
CA LEU A 260 -1.62 -8.96 21.85
C LEU A 260 -2.77 -9.81 22.39
N ALA A 261 -3.86 -9.92 21.63
CA ALA A 261 -5.05 -10.64 22.05
C ALA A 261 -4.85 -12.16 22.10
N GLU A 262 -4.18 -12.74 21.10
CA GLU A 262 -4.00 -14.18 20.96
C GLU A 262 -2.67 -14.69 21.53
N ARG A 263 -1.73 -13.78 21.84
CA ARG A 263 -0.34 -14.13 22.24
C ARG A 263 0.36 -15.04 21.23
N SER A 264 0.15 -14.77 19.94
CA SER A 264 0.64 -15.60 18.85
C SER A 264 1.94 -15.07 18.27
N LEU A 265 3.03 -15.82 18.45
CA LEU A 265 4.33 -15.51 17.83
C LEU A 265 4.22 -15.36 16.31
N ARG A 266 3.42 -16.21 15.67
CA ARG A 266 3.18 -16.18 14.22
C ARG A 266 2.62 -14.84 13.75
N LEU A 267 1.61 -14.31 14.46
CA LEU A 267 1.03 -13.01 14.14
C LEU A 267 2.03 -11.86 14.42
N GLY A 268 2.84 -11.99 15.46
CA GLY A 268 3.92 -11.04 15.75
C GLY A 268 4.96 -10.99 14.64
N LEU A 269 5.38 -12.15 14.13
CA LEU A 269 6.30 -12.24 12.99
C LEU A 269 5.70 -11.64 11.71
N LEU A 270 4.42 -11.88 11.44
CA LEU A 270 3.73 -11.24 10.31
C LEU A 270 3.62 -9.72 10.49
N SER A 271 3.40 -9.25 11.71
CA SER A 271 3.36 -7.82 12.03
C SER A 271 4.72 -7.16 11.79
N VAL A 272 5.82 -7.81 12.21
CA VAL A 272 7.20 -7.36 11.93
C VAL A 272 7.48 -7.34 10.43
N ALA A 273 7.12 -8.39 9.69
CA ALA A 273 7.30 -8.46 8.24
C ALA A 273 6.52 -7.36 7.52
N GLY A 274 5.28 -7.11 7.93
CA GLY A 274 4.49 -6.01 7.40
C GLY A 274 5.06 -4.64 7.77
N ALA A 275 5.56 -4.45 8.99
CA ALA A 275 6.22 -3.23 9.41
C ALA A 275 7.48 -2.95 8.56
N ALA A 276 8.25 -3.98 8.22
CA ALA A 276 9.38 -3.88 7.31
C ALA A 276 8.94 -3.45 5.89
N LEU A 277 7.82 -3.96 5.38
CA LEU A 277 7.27 -3.51 4.11
C LEU A 277 6.79 -2.06 4.16
N VAL A 278 6.14 -1.61 5.24
CA VAL A 278 5.77 -0.20 5.41
C VAL A 278 7.02 0.68 5.41
N PHE A 279 8.05 0.29 6.15
CA PHE A 279 9.33 1.00 6.23
C PHE A 279 9.99 1.15 4.85
N LEU A 280 10.05 0.06 4.09
CA LEU A 280 10.60 0.06 2.73
C LEU A 280 9.69 0.77 1.72
N SER A 281 8.39 0.88 2.00
CA SER A 281 7.41 1.52 1.11
C SER A 281 7.31 3.03 1.33
N HIS A 282 7.40 3.53 2.56
CA HIS A 282 7.45 4.95 2.86
C HIS A 282 7.84 5.22 4.33
N ALA A 283 8.97 5.88 4.54
CA ALA A 283 9.53 6.13 5.86
C ALA A 283 8.64 7.00 6.77
N GLU A 284 8.05 8.08 6.27
CA GLU A 284 7.20 8.95 7.11
C GLU A 284 5.96 8.21 7.61
N VAL A 285 5.40 7.32 6.78
CA VAL A 285 4.25 6.50 7.18
C VAL A 285 4.68 5.49 8.24
N PHE A 286 5.87 4.92 8.10
CA PHE A 286 6.46 4.08 9.11
C PHE A 286 6.69 4.82 10.44
N LEU A 287 7.13 6.09 10.41
CA LEU A 287 7.25 6.89 11.64
C LEU A 287 5.89 7.09 12.33
N VAL A 288 4.81 7.27 11.56
CA VAL A 288 3.44 7.36 12.10
C VAL A 288 2.93 6.03 12.67
N LEU A 289 3.43 4.90 12.14
CA LEU A 289 3.09 3.56 12.65
C LEU A 289 3.51 3.38 14.12
N GLY A 290 4.64 3.98 14.54
CA GLY A 290 5.13 3.91 15.92
C GLY A 290 4.12 4.42 16.96
N PRO A 291 3.70 5.71 16.90
CA PRO A 291 2.64 6.23 17.77
C PRO A 291 1.33 5.45 17.68
N ALA A 292 0.95 4.93 16.51
CA ALA A 292 -0.26 4.12 16.36
C ALA A 292 -0.16 2.77 17.09
N LEU A 293 1.00 2.09 17.01
CA LEU A 293 1.29 0.87 17.77
C LEU A 293 1.28 1.13 19.28
N LEU A 294 1.88 2.24 19.72
CA LEU A 294 1.85 2.67 21.13
C LEU A 294 0.43 3.00 21.59
N GLY A 295 -0.38 3.65 20.75
CA GLY A 295 -1.79 3.93 21.03
C GLY A 295 -2.61 2.65 21.19
N LEU A 296 -2.39 1.65 20.33
CA LEU A 296 -2.99 0.32 20.48
C LEU A 296 -2.56 -0.35 21.79
N ALA A 297 -1.26 -0.35 22.09
CA ALA A 297 -0.73 -0.91 23.32
C ALA A 297 -1.33 -0.23 24.57
N GLY A 298 -1.44 1.11 24.53
CA GLY A 298 -2.10 1.90 25.56
C GLY A 298 -3.58 1.57 25.71
N GLY A 299 -4.29 1.36 24.59
CA GLY A 299 -5.69 0.93 24.60
C GLY A 299 -5.89 -0.42 25.28
N HIS A 300 -5.04 -1.41 24.98
CA HIS A 300 -5.04 -2.71 25.67
C HIS A 300 -4.68 -2.59 27.15
N ALA A 301 -3.72 -1.73 27.49
CA ALA A 301 -3.30 -1.50 28.87
C ALA A 301 -4.40 -0.85 29.74
N LEU A 302 -5.15 0.09 29.17
CA LEU A 302 -6.16 0.88 29.89
C LEU A 302 -7.53 0.20 29.93
N PHE A 303 -7.92 -0.46 28.83
CA PHE A 303 -9.27 -0.97 28.59
C PHE A 303 -9.33 -2.47 28.31
N GLY A 304 -8.19 -3.18 28.32
CA GLY A 304 -8.18 -4.64 28.18
C GLY A 304 -8.93 -5.31 29.34
N GLU A 305 -9.67 -6.38 29.03
CA GLU A 305 -10.36 -7.13 30.07
C GLU A 305 -9.34 -7.67 31.10
N PRO A 306 -9.57 -7.45 32.41
CA PRO A 306 -8.74 -8.08 33.42
C PRO A 306 -8.91 -9.59 33.28
N LEU A 307 -7.80 -10.32 33.15
CA LEU A 307 -7.80 -11.78 33.17
C LEU A 307 -8.54 -12.23 34.45
N ALA A 308 -9.75 -12.77 34.31
CA ALA A 308 -10.50 -13.31 35.42
C ALA A 308 -9.82 -14.59 35.89
N GLU A 309 -8.95 -14.50 36.90
CA GLU A 309 -8.50 -15.68 37.63
C GLU A 309 -9.67 -16.21 38.45
N HIS A 310 -10.20 -17.36 38.03
CA HIS A 310 -11.04 -18.18 38.91
C HIS A 310 -10.13 -18.75 40.00
N VAL A 311 -10.03 -18.05 41.12
CA VAL A 311 -9.47 -18.62 42.35
C VAL A 311 -10.49 -19.60 42.88
N ALA A 312 -10.11 -20.87 43.00
CA ALA A 312 -10.93 -21.90 43.63
C ALA A 312 -11.41 -21.41 45.01
N GLY A 313 -12.71 -21.07 45.13
CA GLY A 313 -13.37 -20.78 46.40
C GLY A 313 -13.52 -19.31 46.82
N GLY A 314 -13.21 -18.31 45.99
CA GLY A 314 -13.43 -16.90 46.37
C GLY A 314 -13.72 -16.02 45.17
N GLY A 315 -14.78 -15.21 45.24
CA GLY A 315 -15.31 -14.40 44.13
C GLY A 315 -14.30 -13.48 43.42
N PRO A 316 -14.69 -12.88 42.28
CA PRO A 316 -13.78 -12.16 41.40
C PRO A 316 -13.07 -11.01 42.13
N ARG A 317 -11.78 -11.17 42.42
CA ARG A 317 -10.92 -10.09 42.90
C ARG A 317 -10.34 -9.36 41.70
N TYR A 318 -10.81 -8.13 41.46
CA TYR A 318 -10.22 -7.22 40.48
C TYR A 318 -8.87 -6.70 40.98
N VAL A 319 -7.76 -7.30 40.54
CA VAL A 319 -6.42 -6.92 40.99
C VAL A 319 -5.85 -5.81 40.10
N LEU A 320 -5.95 -4.56 40.57
CA LEU A 320 -5.32 -3.38 39.95
C LEU A 320 -3.78 -3.55 39.76
N ARG A 321 -3.17 -4.37 40.63
CA ARG A 321 -1.71 -4.62 40.71
C ARG A 321 -1.13 -5.42 39.52
N ARG A 322 -1.96 -5.97 38.62
CA ARG A 322 -1.53 -6.72 37.41
C ARG A 322 -1.52 -5.89 36.12
N ARG A 323 -1.86 -4.59 36.17
CA ARG A 323 -1.88 -3.73 34.95
C ARG A 323 -0.48 -3.34 34.47
N LEU A 324 0.48 -3.11 35.37
CA LEU A 324 1.87 -2.76 35.01
C LEU A 324 2.57 -3.78 34.09
N PRO A 325 2.55 -5.11 34.37
CA PRO A 325 3.15 -6.08 33.47
C PRO A 325 2.42 -6.16 32.12
N ALA A 326 1.09 -5.95 32.07
CA ALA A 326 0.35 -5.92 30.82
C ALA A 326 0.72 -4.71 29.94
N VAL A 327 0.90 -3.52 30.56
CA VAL A 327 1.40 -2.31 29.88
C VAL A 327 2.80 -2.57 29.32
N ALA A 328 3.70 -3.13 30.13
CA ALA A 328 5.07 -3.42 29.72
C ALA A 328 5.13 -4.43 28.57
N ILE A 329 4.29 -5.48 28.59
CA ILE A 329 4.19 -6.46 27.50
C ILE A 329 3.66 -5.79 26.23
N ALA A 330 2.62 -4.96 26.32
CA ALA A 330 2.03 -4.31 25.17
C ALA A 330 2.98 -3.29 24.53
N ALA A 331 3.63 -2.46 25.35
CA ALA A 331 4.66 -1.53 24.91
C ALA A 331 5.89 -2.26 24.35
N GLY A 332 6.29 -3.37 24.99
CA GLY A 332 7.36 -4.25 24.52
C GLY A 332 7.06 -4.81 23.14
N LEU A 333 5.85 -5.31 22.89
CA LEU A 333 5.46 -5.78 21.56
C LEU A 333 5.47 -4.65 20.53
N ALA A 334 4.90 -3.48 20.85
CA ALA A 334 4.93 -2.32 19.95
C ALA A 334 6.38 -1.96 19.57
N ALA A 335 7.30 -1.98 20.54
CA ALA A 335 8.72 -1.78 20.31
C ALA A 335 9.34 -2.88 19.45
N VAL A 336 9.02 -4.16 19.69
CA VAL A 336 9.50 -5.29 18.87
C VAL A 336 9.00 -5.19 17.43
N VAL A 337 7.74 -4.84 17.21
CA VAL A 337 7.18 -4.67 15.84
C VAL A 337 7.88 -3.52 15.14
N PHE A 338 8.03 -2.38 15.81
CA PHE A 338 8.66 -1.19 15.23
C PHE A 338 10.16 -1.41 14.97
N LEU A 339 10.94 -1.76 15.99
CA LEU A 339 12.39 -1.99 15.85
C LEU A 339 12.70 -3.20 14.96
N GLY A 340 11.90 -4.26 15.07
CA GLY A 340 11.99 -5.42 14.20
C GLY A 340 11.70 -5.06 12.75
N GLY A 341 10.73 -4.18 12.49
CA GLY A 341 10.46 -3.65 11.15
C GLY A 341 11.65 -2.90 10.55
N ILE A 342 12.31 -2.05 11.34
CA ILE A 342 13.55 -1.36 10.90
C ILE A 342 14.65 -2.39 10.62
N ALA A 343 14.91 -3.31 11.54
CA ALA A 343 15.98 -4.29 11.41
C ALA A 343 15.77 -5.22 10.20
N ALA A 344 14.56 -5.78 10.06
CA ALA A 344 14.20 -6.65 8.95
C ALA A 344 14.17 -5.88 7.62
N GLY A 345 13.65 -4.65 7.60
CA GLY A 345 13.67 -3.81 6.41
C GLY A 345 15.08 -3.43 5.98
N THR A 346 15.96 -3.12 6.93
CA THR A 346 17.39 -2.86 6.68
C THR A 346 18.10 -4.07 6.11
N ALA A 347 17.89 -5.24 6.70
CA ALA A 347 18.46 -6.49 6.21
C ALA A 347 17.94 -6.83 4.81
N ALA A 348 16.64 -6.62 4.55
CA ALA A 348 16.05 -6.83 3.23
C ALA A 348 16.59 -5.84 2.19
N SER A 349 16.71 -4.56 2.54
CA SER A 349 17.32 -3.54 1.67
C SER A 349 18.75 -3.91 1.32
N LEU A 350 19.56 -4.31 2.31
CA LEU A 350 20.93 -4.75 2.11
C LEU A 350 21.00 -5.99 1.21
N ALA A 351 20.12 -6.97 1.41
CA ALA A 351 20.08 -8.19 0.61
C ALA A 351 19.68 -7.92 -0.85
N VAL A 352 18.77 -6.98 -1.08
CA VAL A 352 18.25 -6.66 -2.43
C VAL A 352 19.17 -5.70 -3.19
N THR A 353 19.75 -4.72 -2.51
CA THR A 353 20.43 -3.58 -3.15
C THR A 353 21.94 -3.56 -2.90
N GLY A 354 22.44 -4.39 -1.99
CA GLY A 354 23.82 -4.31 -1.50
C GLY A 354 24.08 -3.10 -0.59
N SER A 355 23.06 -2.31 -0.27
CA SER A 355 23.16 -1.10 0.54
C SER A 355 22.25 -1.16 1.77
N GLY A 356 22.84 -0.94 2.95
CA GLY A 356 22.11 -0.70 4.19
C GLY A 356 21.61 0.74 4.34
N ARG A 357 21.86 1.62 3.36
CA ARG A 357 21.35 2.99 3.38
C ARG A 357 19.85 2.96 3.21
N ILE A 358 19.16 3.55 4.16
CA ILE A 358 17.71 3.72 4.18
C ILE A 358 17.46 5.17 4.54
N LEU A 359 16.45 5.79 3.92
CA LEU A 359 16.33 7.23 3.89
C LEU A 359 17.50 7.85 3.13
N GLY A 360 17.87 7.27 1.99
CA GLY A 360 18.91 7.83 1.13
C GLY A 360 18.61 9.28 0.79
N TYR A 361 17.33 9.64 0.64
CA TYR A 361 16.88 11.01 0.44
C TYR A 361 17.12 11.96 1.64
N ALA A 362 17.10 11.47 2.88
CA ALA A 362 17.26 12.28 4.09
C ALA A 362 18.68 12.27 4.66
N THR A 363 19.45 11.22 4.37
CA THR A 363 20.81 10.99 4.89
C THR A 363 21.89 11.20 3.84
N SER A 364 21.52 11.37 2.57
CA SER A 364 22.44 11.98 1.63
C SER A 364 22.84 13.33 2.21
N PRO A 365 24.15 13.63 2.34
CA PRO A 365 24.56 14.98 2.68
C PRO A 365 23.82 15.85 1.69
N THR A 366 23.04 16.80 2.22
CA THR A 366 22.34 17.76 1.42
C THR A 366 23.35 18.31 0.41
N THR A 367 23.31 17.80 -0.82
CA THR A 367 23.13 18.72 -1.92
C THR A 367 21.95 19.52 -1.44
N ARG A 368 22.24 20.68 -0.84
CA ARG A 368 21.39 21.85 -1.03
C ARG A 368 20.93 21.67 -2.46
N ILE A 369 19.65 21.37 -2.62
CA ILE A 369 19.01 21.74 -3.86
C ILE A 369 19.13 23.25 -3.77
N ASP A 370 20.28 23.78 -4.23
CA ASP A 370 20.45 25.20 -4.38
C ASP A 370 19.20 25.60 -5.17
N PRO A 371 18.40 26.56 -4.65
CA PRO A 371 17.15 26.93 -5.28
C PRO A 371 17.42 27.09 -6.77
N LEU A 372 16.82 26.22 -7.59
CA LEU A 372 17.09 26.01 -9.02
C LEU A 372 18.04 27.07 -9.56
N GLN A 373 19.35 26.85 -9.47
CA GLN A 373 20.31 27.81 -10.00
C GLN A 373 20.02 27.89 -11.50
N PRO A 374 19.59 29.04 -12.05
CA PRO A 374 19.19 29.13 -13.44
C PRO A 374 20.30 28.70 -14.40
N GLU A 375 21.55 28.83 -13.96
CA GLU A 375 22.76 28.38 -14.65
C GLU A 375 23.02 26.86 -14.63
N ARG A 376 22.31 26.07 -13.80
CA ARG A 376 22.33 24.59 -13.83
C ARG A 376 21.19 23.99 -14.67
N ILE A 377 20.29 24.84 -15.17
CA ILE A 377 19.26 24.44 -16.12
C ILE A 377 19.98 24.25 -17.48
N PRO A 378 19.95 23.05 -18.10
CA PRO A 378 20.67 22.82 -19.33
C PRO A 378 20.27 23.82 -20.42
N VAL A 379 21.24 24.27 -21.23
CA VAL A 379 21.03 25.24 -22.31
C VAL A 379 19.88 24.77 -23.22
N GLY A 380 18.82 25.58 -23.33
CA GLY A 380 17.61 25.26 -24.11
C GLY A 380 16.37 24.89 -23.28
N TRP A 381 16.50 24.71 -21.97
CA TRP A 381 15.35 24.45 -21.10
C TRP A 381 14.67 25.77 -20.69
N ARG A 382 13.35 25.85 -20.89
CA ARG A 382 12.49 26.91 -20.35
C ARG A 382 11.55 26.30 -19.32
N LEU A 383 11.53 26.85 -18.12
CA LEU A 383 10.52 26.53 -17.12
C LEU A 383 9.15 26.93 -17.70
N THR A 384 8.22 25.98 -17.71
CA THR A 384 6.82 26.28 -17.93
C THR A 384 6.29 27.03 -16.70
N GLU A 385 5.21 27.81 -16.84
CA GLU A 385 4.59 28.45 -15.66
C GLU A 385 3.99 27.44 -14.67
N ASP A 386 4.07 26.14 -14.99
CA ASP A 386 3.66 25.04 -14.14
C ASP A 386 4.89 24.34 -13.54
N PRO A 387 5.33 24.72 -12.32
CA PRO A 387 6.52 24.15 -11.67
C PRO A 387 6.41 22.64 -11.46
N THR A 388 5.18 22.14 -11.50
CA THR A 388 4.83 20.74 -11.51
C THR A 388 5.35 20.06 -12.78
N TRP A 389 5.01 20.58 -13.94
CA TRP A 389 5.39 19.98 -15.22
C TRP A 389 6.89 20.08 -15.46
N ASP A 390 7.52 21.15 -14.97
CA ASP A 390 8.97 21.31 -15.02
C ASP A 390 9.71 20.27 -14.19
N PHE A 391 9.18 19.93 -13.01
CA PHE A 391 9.69 18.80 -12.23
C PHE A 391 9.52 17.47 -12.97
N VAL A 392 8.46 17.28 -13.76
CA VAL A 392 8.24 16.07 -14.56
C VAL A 392 9.24 15.97 -15.71
N ILE A 393 9.39 17.04 -16.48
CA ILE A 393 10.39 17.12 -17.55
C ILE A 393 11.77 16.85 -16.96
N ALA A 394 12.10 17.55 -15.87
CA ALA A 394 13.41 17.43 -15.27
C ALA A 394 13.64 16.03 -14.68
N ALA A 395 12.68 15.46 -13.94
CA ALA A 395 12.88 14.20 -13.25
C ALA A 395 12.60 12.95 -14.10
N THR A 396 11.95 13.08 -15.28
CA THR A 396 11.47 11.90 -16.04
C THR A 396 11.55 11.99 -17.56
N ARG A 397 11.62 13.20 -18.17
CA ARG A 397 11.51 13.40 -19.63
C ARG A 397 12.27 14.64 -20.10
N ALA A 398 13.60 14.61 -19.92
CA ALA A 398 14.49 15.71 -20.32
C ALA A 398 14.33 16.09 -21.81
N GLU A 399 13.99 15.12 -22.65
CA GLU A 399 13.75 15.30 -24.09
C GLU A 399 12.48 16.11 -24.44
N ARG A 400 11.60 16.35 -23.46
CA ARG A 400 10.37 17.15 -23.65
C ARG A 400 10.48 18.56 -23.07
N ALA A 401 11.70 19.02 -22.77
CA ALA A 401 11.95 20.38 -22.32
C ALA A 401 11.34 21.42 -23.27
N GLY A 402 10.55 22.36 -22.73
CA GLY A 402 9.84 23.38 -23.50
C GLY A 402 8.51 22.96 -24.12
N ALA A 403 8.10 21.69 -24.02
CA ALA A 403 6.78 21.24 -24.48
C ALA A 403 5.68 21.55 -23.44
N PRO A 404 4.48 22.00 -23.86
CA PRO A 404 3.38 22.22 -22.93
C PRO A 404 2.89 20.89 -22.31
N PRO A 405 2.37 20.91 -21.07
CA PRO A 405 1.82 19.72 -20.43
C PRO A 405 0.70 19.09 -21.26
N PRO A 406 0.65 17.76 -21.41
CA PRO A 406 -0.45 17.10 -22.12
C PRO A 406 -1.78 17.35 -21.42
N GLY A 407 -2.77 17.86 -22.16
CA GLY A 407 -4.15 17.98 -21.68
C GLY A 407 -4.53 19.30 -21.00
N ARG A 408 -3.62 20.25 -20.76
CA ARG A 408 -3.99 21.60 -20.29
C ARG A 408 -4.14 22.56 -21.48
N ARG A 409 -5.39 22.90 -21.84
CA ARG A 409 -5.65 24.23 -22.42
C ARG A 409 -5.53 25.23 -21.27
N SER A 410 -4.54 26.11 -21.32
CA SER A 410 -4.44 27.24 -20.40
C SER A 410 -5.75 28.03 -20.41
N PRO A 411 -6.31 28.45 -19.26
CA PRO A 411 -7.42 29.39 -19.20
C PRO A 411 -7.04 30.78 -19.73
N LEU A 412 -5.74 31.06 -19.83
CA LEU A 412 -5.18 32.26 -20.44
C LEU A 412 -4.62 31.87 -21.81
N GLY A 413 -5.42 32.11 -22.84
CA GLY A 413 -4.99 31.94 -24.22
C GLY A 413 -3.71 32.71 -24.53
N ARG A 414 -2.90 32.11 -25.41
CA ARG A 414 -1.62 32.55 -26.01
C ARG A 414 -0.36 32.06 -25.30
N PHE A 415 0.16 30.93 -25.78
CA PHE A 415 1.61 30.80 -25.90
C PHE A 415 2.04 31.53 -27.17
N GLN A 416 2.89 32.55 -27.04
CA GLN A 416 3.68 33.04 -28.15
C GLN A 416 4.80 32.04 -28.41
N GLN A 417 4.82 31.49 -29.61
CA GLN A 417 6.00 30.87 -30.18
C GLN A 417 7.00 32.01 -30.45
N VAL A 418 7.93 32.26 -29.53
CA VAL A 418 9.07 33.15 -29.84
C VAL A 418 10.05 32.28 -30.61
N ALA A 419 10.21 32.58 -31.90
CA ALA A 419 11.20 31.96 -32.78
C ALA A 419 12.61 32.10 -32.16
N PRO A 420 13.53 31.17 -32.44
CA PRO A 420 14.92 31.33 -32.04
C PRO A 420 15.55 32.49 -32.82
N ASP A 421 16.29 33.36 -32.12
CA ASP A 421 17.29 34.25 -32.71
C ASP A 421 18.55 33.46 -33.10
#